data_AF-A0A180GU96-F1
#
_entry.id   AF-A0A180GU96-F1
#
_cell.length_a   1.000
_cell.length_b   1.000
_cell.length_c   1.000
_cell.angle_alpha   90.00
_cell.angle_beta   90.00
_cell.angle_gamma   90.00
#
_symmetry.space_group_name_H-M   'P 1'
#
loop_
_entity.id
_entity.type
_entity.pdbx_description
1 polymer ?
#
loop_
_entity_poly.entity_id
_entity_poly.type
_entity_poly.pdbx_seq_one_letter_code
_entity_poly.pdbx_strand_id
1 'polypeptide(L)'
;MKYSRRNSPGNNMDLVNPKEADLIQQSDKRLYILQQLIRLELGEVDPEFDQQNQIQEGAEWFEKFPPGLFPSVDSQTWEQFFDSYFSDIEGAIIENKFEVYARNNQGSISNASQAAFGYILKTIDFMFERHFIAEERIIKLFQNNAALKLLSIYAFHEYQKGLSISTGLFPTAPTAQGFWKFGYKFFQVLTPQTNLRIDFELLIANLYLEGLKFKRFEEFDDFFLLFSSEKYHNIFKEGRKSDGQASMASNEIHAAIQDDVEKLVKMLKKILDEPKLKKKHLLAPCVCEVLDFISKNISEGIFNEVFAKQEERIMIEYEYHMILLPSRIKYTKAVANEFRVFANKFKKIYDPSDVYAMNSGYHKQVVKLNSAFVEKYEHLFHNHPDLYGRIVGLPRLRNMIRDEVHRWIGLNSKRLRKAKKKIDLKDT
;
A
#
# COMPACT_ATOMS: atom_id res chain seq x y z
N MET A 1 25.12 38.02 2.16
CA MET A 1 25.47 36.89 1.27
C MET A 1 26.61 36.09 1.87
N LYS A 2 26.32 34.94 2.49
CA LYS A 2 27.28 33.86 2.77
C LYS A 2 26.46 32.56 2.72
N TYR A 3 26.68 31.77 1.67
CA TYR A 3 26.04 30.48 1.44
C TYR A 3 26.57 29.47 2.46
N SER A 4 25.70 29.01 3.35
CA SER A 4 25.98 27.85 4.20
C SER A 4 25.84 26.59 3.34
N ARG A 5 26.93 25.82 3.24
CA ARG A 5 27.01 24.50 2.61
C ARG A 5 25.89 23.61 3.17
N ARG A 6 24.98 23.18 2.31
CA ARG A 6 24.11 22.03 2.60
C ARG A 6 25.01 20.80 2.61
N ASN A 7 25.00 20.09 3.73
CA ASN A 7 25.50 18.72 3.79
C ASN A 7 24.68 17.89 2.80
N SER A 8 25.33 17.44 1.73
CA SER A 8 24.83 16.35 0.91
C SER A 8 24.64 15.12 1.80
N PRO A 9 23.50 14.40 1.73
CA PRO A 9 23.42 13.08 2.34
C PRO A 9 24.46 12.21 1.63
N GLY A 10 25.40 11.67 2.41
CA GLY A 10 26.43 10.77 1.91
C GLY A 10 25.80 9.58 1.20
N ASN A 11 26.39 9.21 0.07
CA ASN A 11 26.20 7.94 -0.61
C ASN A 11 26.44 6.80 0.38
N ASN A 12 25.36 6.25 0.95
CA ASN A 12 25.33 4.84 1.33
C ASN A 12 24.85 4.07 0.09
N MET A 13 25.72 3.97 -0.91
CA MET A 13 25.73 2.77 -1.74
C MET A 13 26.30 1.64 -0.86
N ASP A 14 25.84 0.42 -1.12
CA ASP A 14 26.42 -0.84 -0.64
C ASP A 14 26.01 -1.33 0.74
N LEU A 15 24.74 -1.72 0.83
CA LEU A 15 24.36 -3.05 1.36
C LEU A 15 23.17 -3.60 0.56
N VAL A 16 23.33 -3.71 -0.76
CA VAL A 16 22.50 -4.62 -1.54
C VAL A 16 23.19 -5.97 -1.50
N ASN A 17 22.47 -7.04 -1.16
CA ASN A 17 23.00 -8.39 -1.30
C ASN A 17 23.43 -8.57 -2.77
N PRO A 18 24.69 -8.92 -3.05
CA PRO A 18 25.20 -9.00 -4.41
C PRO A 18 24.35 -9.88 -5.33
N LYS A 19 23.73 -10.94 -4.80
CA LYS A 19 22.82 -11.82 -5.56
C LYS A 19 21.47 -11.17 -5.88
N GLU A 20 20.97 -10.30 -5.00
CA GLU A 20 19.71 -9.58 -5.24
C GLU A 20 19.93 -8.33 -6.09
N ALA A 21 21.08 -7.66 -5.96
CA ALA A 21 21.51 -6.61 -6.89
C ALA A 21 21.60 -7.15 -8.31
N ASP A 22 22.21 -8.33 -8.46
CA ASP A 22 22.34 -9.04 -9.72
C ASP A 22 20.97 -9.48 -10.28
N LEU A 23 20.08 -10.06 -9.47
CA LEU A 23 18.70 -10.39 -9.88
C LEU A 23 17.87 -9.16 -10.30
N ILE A 24 18.02 -8.04 -9.58
CA ILE A 24 17.34 -6.77 -9.87
C ILE A 24 17.88 -6.14 -11.17
N GLN A 25 19.20 -6.14 -11.34
CA GLN A 25 19.88 -5.64 -12.53
C GLN A 25 19.58 -6.51 -13.77
N GLN A 26 19.52 -7.83 -13.59
CA GLN A 26 19.09 -8.77 -14.62
C GLN A 26 17.62 -8.57 -14.99
N SER A 27 16.76 -8.26 -14.01
CA SER A 27 15.34 -7.97 -14.26
C SER A 27 15.14 -6.66 -15.04
N ASP A 28 15.88 -5.59 -14.71
CA ASP A 28 15.85 -4.31 -15.44
C ASP A 28 16.29 -4.49 -16.90
N LYS A 29 17.37 -5.26 -17.12
CA LYS A 29 17.86 -5.63 -18.44
C LYS A 29 16.83 -6.44 -19.23
N ARG A 30 16.32 -7.54 -18.65
CA ARG A 30 15.30 -8.41 -19.29
C ARG A 30 14.02 -7.63 -19.64
N LEU A 31 13.62 -6.70 -18.78
CA LEU A 31 12.43 -5.89 -18.99
C LEU A 31 12.61 -4.81 -20.05
N TYR A 32 13.78 -4.15 -20.08
CA TYR A 32 14.16 -3.27 -21.18
C TYR A 32 14.09 -4.03 -22.51
N ILE A 33 14.61 -5.25 -22.55
CA ILE A 33 14.61 -6.08 -23.76
C ILE A 33 13.18 -6.45 -24.19
N LEU A 34 12.33 -6.90 -23.27
CA LEU A 34 10.93 -7.20 -23.59
C LEU A 34 10.19 -5.99 -24.13
N GLN A 35 10.42 -4.81 -23.55
CA GLN A 35 9.86 -3.56 -24.07
C GLN A 35 10.34 -3.24 -25.49
N GLN A 36 11.59 -3.54 -25.84
CA GLN A 36 12.08 -3.37 -27.21
C GLN A 36 11.47 -4.41 -28.16
N LEU A 37 11.33 -5.67 -27.74
CA LEU A 37 10.73 -6.74 -28.55
C LEU A 37 9.26 -6.43 -28.90
N ILE A 38 8.51 -5.86 -27.97
CA ILE A 38 7.12 -5.45 -28.18
C ILE A 38 7.02 -4.26 -29.14
N ARG A 39 7.93 -3.28 -29.03
CA ARG A 39 7.98 -2.13 -29.96
C ARG A 39 8.33 -2.56 -31.38
N LEU A 40 9.18 -3.57 -31.53
CA LEU A 40 9.51 -4.19 -32.81
C LEU A 40 8.31 -4.92 -33.41
N GLU A 41 7.57 -5.69 -32.61
CA GLU A 41 6.36 -6.42 -33.04
C GLU A 41 5.22 -5.48 -33.48
N LEU A 42 5.10 -4.32 -32.83
CA LEU A 42 4.10 -3.30 -33.15
C LEU A 42 4.50 -2.40 -34.35
N GLY A 43 5.69 -2.61 -34.95
CA GLY A 43 6.18 -1.81 -36.07
C GLY A 43 6.53 -0.36 -35.70
N GLU A 44 6.82 -0.08 -34.43
CA GLU A 44 7.04 1.27 -33.89
C GLU A 44 8.52 1.70 -33.82
N VAL A 45 9.45 0.87 -34.32
CA VAL A 45 10.88 1.20 -34.33
C VAL A 45 11.29 1.82 -35.67
N ASP A 46 11.71 3.08 -35.61
CA ASP A 46 12.40 3.77 -36.70
C ASP A 46 13.82 3.19 -36.85
N PRO A 47 14.22 2.68 -38.02
CA PRO A 47 15.50 1.99 -38.22
C PRO A 47 16.76 2.85 -37.97
N GLU A 48 16.65 4.15 -37.72
CA GLU A 48 17.78 5.01 -37.33
C GLU A 48 18.18 4.93 -35.84
N PHE A 49 17.45 4.19 -35.00
CA PHE A 49 17.72 4.10 -33.55
C PHE A 49 18.94 3.23 -33.18
N ASP A 50 19.55 2.54 -34.13
CA ASP A 50 20.60 1.54 -33.92
C ASP A 50 22.01 2.13 -33.66
N GLN A 51 22.18 3.46 -33.70
CA GLN A 51 23.52 4.07 -33.70
C GLN A 51 23.96 4.80 -32.43
N GLN A 52 23.15 4.97 -31.38
CA GLN A 52 23.52 5.91 -30.30
C GLN A 52 23.49 5.46 -28.83
N ASN A 53 23.12 4.23 -28.45
CA ASN A 53 23.19 3.86 -27.03
C ASN A 53 23.73 2.44 -26.77
N GLN A 54 25.01 2.37 -26.38
CA GLN A 54 25.68 1.39 -25.50
C GLN A 54 25.02 -0.01 -25.29
N ILE A 55 24.68 -0.71 -26.38
CA ILE A 55 24.48 -2.16 -26.40
C ILE A 55 25.86 -2.81 -26.58
N GLN A 56 26.71 -2.78 -25.56
CA GLN A 56 28.01 -3.49 -25.65
C GLN A 56 28.31 -4.44 -24.48
N GLU A 57 27.60 -4.37 -23.36
CA GLU A 57 27.70 -5.40 -22.31
C GLU A 57 26.36 -6.09 -22.11
N GLY A 58 26.07 -7.02 -23.03
CA GLY A 58 24.83 -7.79 -23.05
C GLY A 58 24.33 -8.19 -24.43
N ALA A 59 25.06 -7.88 -25.50
CA ALA A 59 24.66 -8.13 -26.88
C ALA A 59 24.91 -9.58 -27.35
N GLU A 60 25.76 -10.36 -26.68
CA GLU A 60 26.16 -11.70 -27.14
C GLU A 60 25.01 -12.73 -27.16
N TRP A 61 23.93 -12.50 -26.41
CA TRP A 61 22.73 -13.34 -26.51
C TRP A 61 21.69 -12.75 -27.48
N PHE A 62 21.79 -11.44 -27.78
CA PHE A 62 20.97 -10.76 -28.80
C PHE A 62 21.42 -11.15 -30.22
N GLU A 63 22.72 -11.39 -30.44
CA GLU A 63 23.24 -12.01 -31.67
C GLU A 63 22.76 -13.46 -31.88
N LYS A 64 22.21 -14.11 -30.84
CA LYS A 64 21.58 -15.43 -30.92
C LYS A 64 20.08 -15.37 -31.23
N PHE A 65 19.47 -14.18 -31.23
CA PHE A 65 18.11 -13.99 -31.69
C PHE A 65 18.16 -13.70 -33.19
N PRO A 66 17.74 -14.63 -34.08
CA PRO A 66 17.79 -14.39 -35.50
C PRO A 66 16.86 -13.23 -35.87
N PRO A 67 17.28 -12.30 -36.74
CA PRO A 67 16.46 -11.16 -37.21
C PRO A 67 15.13 -11.56 -37.92
N GLY A 68 14.84 -12.85 -38.07
CA GLY A 68 13.64 -13.40 -38.72
C GLY A 68 12.49 -13.80 -37.78
N LEU A 69 12.48 -13.40 -36.51
CA LEU A 69 11.55 -13.91 -35.48
C LEU A 69 10.08 -13.42 -35.55
N PHE A 70 9.71 -12.56 -36.49
CA PHE A 70 8.32 -12.15 -36.70
C PHE A 70 7.91 -12.51 -38.13
N PRO A 71 7.71 -13.82 -38.46
CA PRO A 71 6.42 -14.49 -38.26
C PRO A 71 6.51 -16.05 -38.08
N SER A 72 7.65 -16.63 -37.67
CA SER A 72 7.89 -18.09 -37.76
C SER A 72 8.18 -18.81 -36.43
N VAL A 73 7.94 -18.18 -35.28
CA VAL A 73 8.04 -18.88 -33.99
C VAL A 73 6.71 -19.59 -33.73
N ASP A 74 6.75 -20.91 -33.54
CA ASP A 74 5.55 -21.65 -33.17
C ASP A 74 5.00 -21.15 -31.81
N SER A 75 3.68 -21.24 -31.63
CA SER A 75 3.02 -20.77 -30.40
C SER A 75 3.54 -21.48 -29.15
N GLN A 76 4.00 -22.71 -29.28
CA GLN A 76 4.49 -23.54 -28.17
C GLN A 76 5.83 -23.02 -27.61
N THR A 77 6.71 -22.51 -28.47
CA THR A 77 8.00 -21.90 -28.09
C THR A 77 7.77 -20.60 -27.34
N TRP A 78 6.79 -19.81 -27.76
CA TRP A 78 6.38 -18.59 -27.04
C TRP A 78 5.77 -18.90 -25.67
N GLU A 79 4.87 -19.88 -25.59
CA GLU A 79 4.28 -20.33 -24.33
C GLU A 79 5.37 -20.80 -23.36
N GLN A 80 6.31 -21.64 -23.81
CA GLN A 80 7.44 -22.11 -22.99
C GLN A 80 8.33 -20.97 -22.49
N PHE A 81 8.59 -19.97 -23.34
CA PHE A 81 9.39 -18.81 -22.96
C PHE A 81 8.71 -18.00 -21.85
N PHE A 82 7.44 -17.62 -22.04
CA PHE A 82 6.71 -16.84 -21.05
C PHE A 82 6.47 -17.64 -19.76
N ASP A 83 6.25 -18.94 -19.86
CA ASP A 83 6.15 -19.83 -18.71
C ASP A 83 7.42 -19.86 -17.88
N SER A 84 8.57 -20.08 -18.54
CA SER A 84 9.87 -20.08 -17.89
C SER A 84 10.19 -18.73 -17.27
N TYR A 85 9.94 -17.65 -18.00
CA TYR A 85 10.26 -16.32 -17.53
C TYR A 85 9.36 -15.87 -16.36
N PHE A 86 8.08 -16.23 -16.38
CA PHE A 86 7.22 -16.00 -15.23
C PHE A 86 7.68 -16.82 -14.01
N SER A 87 8.10 -18.07 -14.18
CA SER A 87 8.66 -18.87 -13.08
C SER A 87 9.94 -18.27 -12.49
N ASP A 88 10.81 -17.69 -13.31
CA ASP A 88 11.98 -16.93 -12.82
C ASP A 88 11.55 -15.74 -11.95
N ILE A 89 10.52 -15.00 -12.39
CA ILE A 89 9.95 -13.87 -11.63
C ILE A 89 9.38 -14.36 -10.29
N GLU A 90 8.61 -15.45 -10.28
CA GLU A 90 8.06 -16.05 -9.06
C GLU A 90 9.16 -16.43 -8.07
N GLY A 91 10.22 -17.11 -8.56
CA GLY A 91 11.38 -17.47 -7.75
C GLY A 91 12.06 -16.24 -7.13
N ALA A 92 12.32 -15.21 -7.93
CA ALA A 92 12.95 -13.97 -7.47
C ALA A 92 12.13 -13.24 -6.40
N ILE A 93 10.79 -13.27 -6.51
CA ILE A 93 9.89 -12.71 -5.51
C ILE A 93 9.94 -13.54 -4.22
N ILE A 94 9.81 -14.86 -4.31
CA ILE A 94 9.70 -15.75 -3.14
C ILE A 94 11.00 -15.78 -2.32
N GLU A 95 12.15 -15.76 -3.00
CA GLU A 95 13.47 -15.84 -2.35
C GLU A 95 13.94 -14.49 -1.75
N ASN A 96 13.20 -13.40 -1.98
CA ASN A 96 13.60 -12.08 -1.52
C ASN A 96 13.56 -11.94 0.01
N LYS A 97 14.65 -11.43 0.59
CA LYS A 97 14.78 -11.26 2.05
C LYS A 97 14.43 -9.84 2.52
N PHE A 98 13.28 -9.32 2.09
CA PHE A 98 12.82 -7.95 2.38
C PHE A 98 13.08 -7.47 3.80
N GLU A 99 12.75 -8.29 4.80
CA GLU A 99 12.83 -7.96 6.22
C GLU A 99 14.27 -7.66 6.66
N VAL A 100 15.22 -8.41 6.12
CA VAL A 100 16.65 -8.20 6.36
C VAL A 100 17.08 -6.83 5.80
N TYR A 101 16.65 -6.49 4.59
CA TYR A 101 16.96 -5.18 3.99
C TYR A 101 16.30 -4.03 4.73
N ALA A 102 15.01 -4.16 5.06
CA ALA A 102 14.27 -3.14 5.78
C ALA A 102 14.94 -2.82 7.13
N ARG A 103 15.35 -3.86 7.88
CA ARG A 103 16.09 -3.70 9.14
C ARG A 103 17.44 -3.01 8.93
N ASN A 104 18.23 -3.45 7.95
CA ASN A 104 19.53 -2.85 7.64
C ASN A 104 19.43 -1.39 7.18
N ASN A 105 18.30 -1.00 6.57
CA ASN A 105 18.04 0.35 6.06
C ASN A 105 17.12 1.18 6.98
N GLN A 106 17.04 0.83 8.27
CA GLN A 106 16.28 1.59 9.29
C GLN A 106 14.82 1.87 8.87
N GLY A 107 14.14 0.87 8.30
CA GLY A 107 12.74 0.97 7.88
C GLY A 107 12.54 1.70 6.55
N SER A 108 13.60 1.93 5.79
CA SER A 108 13.52 2.48 4.42
C SER A 108 13.66 1.36 3.40
N ILE A 109 12.85 1.42 2.34
CA ILE A 109 13.00 0.54 1.18
C ILE A 109 13.97 1.21 0.21
N SER A 110 14.94 0.47 -0.32
CA SER A 110 15.91 1.03 -1.26
C SER A 110 15.23 1.48 -2.57
N ASN A 111 15.65 2.63 -3.11
CA ASN A 111 15.09 3.14 -4.38
C ASN A 111 15.31 2.15 -5.54
N ALA A 112 16.45 1.45 -5.55
CA ALA A 112 16.79 0.45 -6.55
C ALA A 112 15.83 -0.74 -6.49
N SER A 113 15.59 -1.29 -5.30
CA SER A 113 14.63 -2.38 -5.10
C SER A 113 13.22 -1.93 -5.47
N GLN A 114 12.80 -0.72 -5.10
CA GLN A 114 11.49 -0.21 -5.50
C GLN A 114 11.35 -0.10 -7.02
N ALA A 115 12.37 0.42 -7.72
CA ALA A 115 12.35 0.50 -9.17
C ALA A 115 12.27 -0.90 -9.81
N ALA A 116 13.06 -1.85 -9.31
CA ALA A 116 13.08 -3.23 -9.79
C ALA A 116 11.73 -3.93 -9.66
N PHE A 117 11.09 -3.80 -8.49
CA PHE A 117 9.77 -4.39 -8.28
C PHE A 117 8.69 -3.65 -9.07
N GLY A 118 8.80 -2.33 -9.24
CA GLY A 118 7.94 -1.58 -10.16
C GLY A 118 8.02 -2.11 -11.60
N TYR A 119 9.21 -2.54 -12.01
CA TYR A 119 9.45 -3.21 -13.28
C TYR A 119 8.85 -4.63 -13.31
N ILE A 120 9.11 -5.47 -12.31
CA ILE A 120 8.49 -6.80 -12.19
C ILE A 120 6.96 -6.73 -12.31
N LEU A 121 6.33 -5.82 -11.57
CA LEU A 121 4.88 -5.62 -11.59
C LEU A 121 4.38 -5.22 -12.98
N LYS A 122 5.09 -4.33 -13.68
CA LYS A 122 4.76 -3.96 -15.07
C LYS A 122 4.88 -5.12 -16.04
N THR A 123 5.87 -6.01 -15.86
CA THR A 123 6.00 -7.21 -16.70
C THR A 123 4.88 -8.20 -16.44
N ILE A 124 4.55 -8.46 -15.17
CA ILE A 124 3.41 -9.32 -14.83
C ILE A 124 2.13 -8.76 -15.47
N ASP A 125 1.91 -7.46 -15.35
CA ASP A 125 0.75 -6.79 -15.96
C ASP A 125 0.75 -6.90 -17.47
N PHE A 126 1.89 -6.67 -18.12
CA PHE A 126 2.03 -6.83 -19.56
C PHE A 126 1.71 -8.27 -20.01
N MET A 127 2.30 -9.28 -19.37
CA MET A 127 2.04 -10.69 -19.72
C MET A 127 0.57 -11.04 -19.53
N PHE A 128 -0.04 -10.53 -18.46
CA PHE A 128 -1.45 -10.73 -18.17
C PHE A 128 -2.35 -10.08 -19.24
N GLU A 129 -2.09 -8.81 -19.58
CA GLU A 129 -2.86 -8.07 -20.59
C GLU A 129 -2.78 -8.68 -21.99
N ARG A 130 -1.69 -9.38 -22.31
CA ARG A 130 -1.50 -10.07 -23.59
C ARG A 130 -1.91 -11.54 -23.55
N HIS A 131 -2.50 -12.00 -22.45
CA HIS A 131 -2.92 -13.39 -22.26
C HIS A 131 -1.77 -14.40 -22.34
N PHE A 132 -0.52 -13.97 -22.11
CA PHE A 132 0.63 -14.88 -21.99
C PHE A 132 0.64 -15.65 -20.67
N ILE A 133 -0.08 -15.14 -19.66
CA ILE A 133 -0.34 -15.85 -18.41
C ILE A 133 -1.83 -15.79 -18.10
N ALA A 134 -2.37 -16.91 -17.59
CA ALA A 134 -3.78 -17.03 -17.24
C ALA A 134 -4.09 -16.42 -15.86
N GLU A 135 -5.37 -16.11 -15.63
CA GLU A 135 -5.85 -15.54 -14.35
C GLU A 135 -5.50 -16.44 -13.16
N GLU A 136 -5.60 -17.76 -13.33
CA GLU A 136 -5.32 -18.76 -12.30
C GLU A 136 -3.87 -18.66 -11.80
N ARG A 137 -2.94 -18.31 -12.70
CA ARG A 137 -1.53 -18.15 -12.36
C ARG A 137 -1.30 -16.91 -11.51
N ILE A 138 -1.96 -15.79 -11.83
CA ILE A 138 -1.96 -14.59 -10.98
C ILE A 138 -2.55 -14.89 -9.60
N ILE A 139 -3.69 -15.58 -9.56
CA ILE A 139 -4.33 -15.96 -8.30
C ILE A 139 -3.38 -16.82 -7.46
N LYS A 140 -2.74 -17.83 -8.07
CA LYS A 140 -1.77 -18.71 -7.39
C LYS A 140 -0.55 -17.94 -6.86
N LEU A 141 -0.05 -16.97 -7.62
CA LEU A 141 1.04 -16.10 -7.16
C LEU A 141 0.67 -15.35 -5.87
N PHE A 142 -0.53 -14.77 -5.81
CA PHE A 142 -1.01 -14.05 -4.62
C PHE A 142 -1.54 -14.98 -3.50
N GLN A 143 -1.66 -16.29 -3.72
CA GLN A 143 -1.87 -17.24 -2.63
C GLN A 143 -0.57 -17.53 -1.86
N ASN A 144 0.59 -17.39 -2.51
CA ASN A 144 1.88 -17.53 -1.85
C ASN A 144 2.14 -16.36 -0.87
N ASN A 145 2.50 -16.69 0.37
CA ASN A 145 2.65 -15.70 1.45
C ASN A 145 3.78 -14.70 1.20
N ALA A 146 4.94 -15.19 0.77
CA ALA A 146 6.09 -14.35 0.48
C ALA A 146 5.76 -13.41 -0.69
N ALA A 147 5.17 -13.96 -1.76
CA ALA A 147 4.84 -13.18 -2.94
C ALA A 147 3.76 -12.13 -2.70
N LEU A 148 2.65 -12.49 -2.04
CA LEU A 148 1.60 -11.53 -1.72
C LEU A 148 2.15 -10.39 -0.89
N LYS A 149 2.87 -10.69 0.20
CA LYS A 149 3.43 -9.67 1.10
C LYS A 149 4.37 -8.73 0.33
N LEU A 150 5.30 -9.31 -0.43
CA LEU A 150 6.32 -8.55 -1.13
C LEU A 150 5.76 -7.68 -2.25
N LEU A 151 4.96 -8.26 -3.14
CA LEU A 151 4.34 -7.53 -4.25
C LEU A 151 3.41 -6.44 -3.74
N SER A 152 2.66 -6.70 -2.67
CA SER A 152 1.80 -5.69 -2.05
C SER A 152 2.59 -4.51 -1.56
N ILE A 153 3.64 -4.74 -0.75
CA ILE A 153 4.50 -3.69 -0.20
C ILE A 153 5.12 -2.86 -1.31
N TYR A 154 5.73 -3.49 -2.30
CA TYR A 154 6.38 -2.75 -3.38
C TYR A 154 5.39 -2.03 -4.29
N ALA A 155 4.27 -2.65 -4.66
CA ALA A 155 3.22 -1.99 -5.44
C ALA A 155 2.71 -0.76 -4.70
N PHE A 156 2.43 -0.90 -3.40
CA PHE A 156 1.99 0.19 -2.54
C PHE A 156 3.01 1.34 -2.52
N HIS A 157 4.28 1.05 -2.24
CA HIS A 157 5.32 2.08 -2.19
C HIS A 157 5.58 2.73 -3.56
N GLU A 158 5.46 1.98 -4.66
CA GLU A 158 5.53 2.53 -6.02
C GLU A 158 4.41 3.53 -6.27
N TYR A 159 3.17 3.22 -5.87
CA TYR A 159 2.05 4.17 -5.94
C TYR A 159 2.21 5.38 -5.02
N GLN A 160 2.89 5.19 -3.87
CA GLN A 160 3.13 6.29 -2.92
C GLN A 160 4.21 7.27 -3.35
N LYS A 161 5.14 6.91 -4.25
CA LYS A 161 6.21 7.81 -4.74
C LYS A 161 5.67 9.13 -5.32
N GLY A 162 4.43 9.12 -5.82
CA GLY A 162 3.74 10.31 -6.34
C GLY A 162 2.99 11.12 -5.28
N LEU A 163 2.73 10.57 -4.09
CA LEU A 163 2.11 11.34 -3.02
C LEU A 163 3.14 12.35 -2.52
N SER A 164 2.84 13.65 -2.61
CA SER A 164 3.65 14.68 -1.94
C SER A 164 3.78 14.31 -0.45
N ILE A 165 4.93 13.75 -0.08
CA ILE A 165 5.18 13.12 1.22
C ILE A 165 5.22 14.23 2.27
N SER A 166 4.06 14.72 2.69
CA SER A 166 3.92 15.29 4.02
C SER A 166 4.07 14.12 4.98
N THR A 167 5.17 14.10 5.71
CA THR A 167 5.44 13.17 6.82
C THR A 167 4.19 12.96 7.66
N GLY A 168 3.72 11.71 7.80
CA GLY A 168 2.60 11.33 8.66
C GLY A 168 1.26 11.04 7.94
N LEU A 169 1.29 10.64 6.67
CA LEU A 169 0.13 10.09 5.97
C LEU A 169 0.14 8.56 6.07
N PHE A 170 -0.88 7.99 6.71
CA PHE A 170 -0.96 6.55 6.97
C PHE A 170 -2.01 5.89 6.09
N PRO A 171 -1.68 4.75 5.46
CA PRO A 171 -2.60 4.11 4.56
C PRO A 171 -3.87 3.63 5.24
N THR A 172 -4.96 3.86 4.54
CA THR A 172 -6.28 3.37 4.90
C THR A 172 -6.87 2.69 3.66
N ALA A 173 -7.31 1.44 3.82
CA ALA A 173 -7.88 0.61 2.75
C ALA A 173 -7.12 0.71 1.40
N PRO A 174 -5.82 0.35 1.34
CA PRO A 174 -5.00 0.40 0.12
C PRO A 174 -5.70 -0.10 -1.15
N THR A 175 -6.33 -1.26 -1.09
CA THR A 175 -6.97 -1.91 -2.24
C THR A 175 -8.23 -1.20 -2.73
N ALA A 176 -8.85 -0.36 -1.88
CA ALA A 176 -10.01 0.44 -2.27
C ALA A 176 -9.64 1.73 -3.04
N GLN A 177 -8.36 2.07 -3.13
CA GLN A 177 -7.89 3.31 -3.73
C GLN A 177 -7.93 3.28 -5.25
N GLY A 178 -8.10 4.46 -5.87
CA GLY A 178 -8.05 4.61 -7.32
C GLY A 178 -6.75 4.08 -7.93
N PHE A 179 -5.59 4.31 -7.29
CA PHE A 179 -4.32 3.77 -7.79
C PHE A 179 -4.30 2.23 -7.82
N TRP A 180 -4.99 1.56 -6.90
CA TRP A 180 -5.15 0.11 -6.97
C TRP A 180 -6.01 -0.31 -8.17
N LYS A 181 -7.15 0.36 -8.35
CA LYS A 181 -8.13 0.03 -9.39
C LYS A 181 -7.67 0.32 -10.83
N PHE A 182 -6.76 1.28 -11.01
CA PHE A 182 -6.24 1.69 -12.33
C PHE A 182 -4.74 1.49 -12.52
N GLY A 183 -4.05 0.90 -11.53
CA GLY A 183 -2.59 0.80 -11.54
C GLY A 183 -2.08 -0.38 -12.35
N TYR A 184 -2.47 -1.60 -11.96
CA TYR A 184 -2.18 -2.83 -12.70
C TYR A 184 -3.47 -3.62 -12.91
N LYS A 185 -3.74 -4.06 -14.14
CA LYS A 185 -4.95 -4.82 -14.50
C LYS A 185 -4.99 -6.20 -13.86
N PHE A 186 -3.85 -6.86 -13.65
CA PHE A 186 -3.85 -8.17 -13.00
C PHE A 186 -4.40 -8.13 -11.55
N PHE A 187 -4.48 -6.97 -10.90
CA PHE A 187 -5.14 -6.88 -9.59
C PHE A 187 -6.66 -7.07 -9.64
N GLN A 188 -7.27 -6.95 -10.82
CA GLN A 188 -8.72 -7.07 -10.99
C GLN A 188 -9.21 -8.52 -10.86
N VAL A 189 -8.34 -9.51 -11.07
CA VAL A 189 -8.67 -10.94 -10.91
C VAL A 189 -8.53 -11.43 -9.47
N LEU A 190 -8.09 -10.57 -8.55
CA LEU A 190 -7.93 -10.95 -7.15
C LEU A 190 -9.27 -11.00 -6.41
N THR A 191 -9.45 -12.04 -5.62
CA THR A 191 -10.67 -12.21 -4.80
C THR A 191 -10.79 -11.12 -3.72
N PRO A 192 -12.00 -10.81 -3.24
CA PRO A 192 -12.19 -9.91 -2.11
C PRO A 192 -11.37 -10.30 -0.87
N GLN A 193 -11.23 -11.60 -0.60
CA GLN A 193 -10.43 -12.15 0.49
C GLN A 193 -8.94 -11.87 0.30
N THR A 194 -8.43 -12.01 -0.94
CA THR A 194 -7.05 -11.63 -1.27
C THR A 194 -6.84 -10.14 -1.05
N ASN A 195 -7.76 -9.27 -1.48
CA ASN A 195 -7.67 -7.83 -1.26
C ASN A 195 -7.67 -7.48 0.25
N LEU A 196 -8.54 -8.10 1.05
CA LEU A 196 -8.52 -7.93 2.51
C LEU A 196 -7.18 -8.34 3.11
N ARG A 197 -6.59 -9.44 2.63
CA ARG A 197 -5.28 -9.90 3.08
C ARG A 197 -4.17 -8.91 2.70
N ILE A 198 -4.19 -8.38 1.48
CA ILE A 198 -3.26 -7.34 1.02
C ILE A 198 -3.34 -6.12 1.92
N ASP A 199 -4.54 -5.65 2.23
CA ASP A 199 -4.74 -4.52 3.14
C ASP A 199 -4.13 -4.81 4.52
N PHE A 200 -4.34 -6.00 5.08
CA PHE A 200 -3.76 -6.40 6.36
C PHE A 200 -2.22 -6.41 6.33
N GLU A 201 -1.62 -7.09 5.37
CA GLU A 201 -0.16 -7.21 5.22
C GLU A 201 0.48 -5.83 5.05
N LEU A 202 -0.17 -4.93 4.30
CA LEU A 202 0.28 -3.55 4.16
C LEU A 202 0.20 -2.79 5.48
N LEU A 203 -0.86 -2.94 6.27
CA LEU A 203 -0.95 -2.29 7.59
C LEU A 203 0.16 -2.75 8.54
N ILE A 204 0.43 -4.07 8.59
CA ILE A 204 1.51 -4.64 9.40
C ILE A 204 2.88 -4.17 8.90
N ALA A 205 3.13 -4.22 7.59
CA ALA A 205 4.39 -3.77 7.01
C ALA A 205 4.64 -2.28 7.26
N ASN A 206 3.63 -1.42 7.13
CA ASN A 206 3.77 0.01 7.40
C ASN A 206 4.06 0.28 8.89
N LEU A 207 3.37 -0.42 9.80
CA LEU A 207 3.66 -0.33 11.23
C LEU A 207 5.11 -0.76 11.53
N TYR A 208 5.58 -1.85 10.92
CA TYR A 208 6.96 -2.32 11.07
C TYR A 208 8.00 -1.34 10.51
N LEU A 209 7.84 -0.89 9.27
CA LEU A 209 8.76 0.05 8.63
C LEU A 209 8.82 1.39 9.37
N GLU A 210 7.69 1.92 9.81
CA GLU A 210 7.70 3.11 10.66
C GLU A 210 8.35 2.82 12.01
N GLY A 211 8.06 1.67 12.63
CA GLY A 211 8.66 1.24 13.89
C GLY A 211 10.19 1.21 13.87
N LEU A 212 10.77 0.65 12.80
CA LEU A 212 12.22 0.57 12.57
C LEU A 212 12.92 1.94 12.51
N LYS A 213 12.21 3.02 12.19
CA LYS A 213 12.78 4.38 12.18
C LYS A 213 13.08 4.91 13.59
N PHE A 214 12.57 4.24 14.63
CA PHE A 214 12.72 4.64 16.02
C PHE A 214 13.71 3.75 16.77
N LYS A 215 14.93 4.25 16.99
CA LYS A 215 15.92 3.57 17.85
C LYS A 215 15.33 3.30 19.24
N ARG A 216 15.58 2.11 19.81
CA ARG A 216 15.15 1.67 21.17
C ARG A 216 13.64 1.47 21.34
N PHE A 217 12.99 0.82 20.38
CA PHE A 217 11.65 0.27 20.59
C PHE A 217 11.69 -1.22 20.28
N GLU A 218 12.40 -1.95 21.13
CA GLU A 218 12.73 -3.40 20.99
C GLU A 218 11.46 -4.26 20.87
N GLU A 219 10.34 -3.79 21.40
CA GLU A 219 9.02 -4.40 21.29
C GLU A 219 8.52 -4.57 19.84
N PHE A 220 9.11 -3.89 18.85
CA PHE A 220 8.72 -4.04 17.44
C PHE A 220 9.18 -5.34 16.78
N ASP A 221 10.34 -5.86 17.16
CA ASP A 221 10.86 -7.10 16.54
C ASP A 221 9.98 -8.30 16.96
N ASP A 222 9.64 -8.39 18.25
CA ASP A 222 8.70 -9.40 18.77
C ASP A 222 7.30 -9.20 18.20
N PHE A 223 6.84 -7.95 18.09
CA PHE A 223 5.55 -7.62 17.50
C PHE A 223 5.45 -8.03 16.03
N PHE A 224 6.47 -7.76 15.22
CA PHE A 224 6.43 -8.10 13.80
C PHE A 224 6.37 -9.62 13.58
N LEU A 225 7.09 -10.39 14.39
CA LEU A 225 7.04 -11.86 14.35
C LEU A 225 5.66 -12.41 14.74
N LEU A 226 4.94 -11.74 15.65
CA LEU A 226 3.58 -12.14 16.04
C LEU A 226 2.57 -11.97 14.90
N PHE A 227 2.66 -10.86 14.15
CA PHE A 227 1.73 -10.51 13.08
C PHE A 227 2.14 -11.00 11.67
N SER A 228 3.39 -11.41 11.47
CA SER A 228 3.85 -12.07 10.23
C SER A 228 3.49 -13.56 10.14
N SER A 229 2.81 -14.08 11.17
CA SER A 229 2.57 -15.50 11.35
C SER A 229 1.48 -16.09 10.42
N GLU A 230 1.65 -17.37 10.10
CA GLU A 230 0.69 -18.26 9.42
C GLU A 230 -0.73 -18.22 10.05
N LYS A 231 -0.83 -17.78 11.31
CA LYS A 231 -2.08 -17.57 12.04
C LYS A 231 -3.11 -16.74 11.26
N TYR A 232 -2.74 -15.53 10.85
CA TYR A 232 -3.66 -14.64 10.12
C TYR A 232 -3.92 -15.13 8.70
N HIS A 233 -2.95 -15.81 8.09
CA HIS A 233 -3.13 -16.45 6.78
C HIS A 233 -4.27 -17.48 6.81
N ASN A 234 -4.28 -18.37 7.80
CA ASN A 234 -5.31 -19.39 7.93
C ASN A 234 -6.70 -18.78 8.15
N ILE A 235 -6.78 -17.69 8.94
CA ILE A 235 -8.03 -16.94 9.14
C ILE A 235 -8.59 -16.39 7.81
N PHE A 236 -7.74 -15.84 6.94
CA PHE A 236 -8.20 -15.35 5.63
C PHE A 236 -8.48 -16.47 4.62
N LYS A 237 -7.76 -17.59 4.71
CA LYS A 237 -7.90 -18.75 3.81
C LYS A 237 -9.15 -19.57 4.08
N GLU A 238 -9.52 -19.75 5.35
CA GLU A 238 -10.71 -20.52 5.73
C GLU A 238 -12.02 -19.78 5.43
N GLY A 239 -11.93 -18.47 5.15
CA GLY A 239 -13.06 -17.58 4.95
C GLY A 239 -13.88 -17.44 6.23
N ARG A 240 -14.73 -16.40 6.32
CA ARG A 240 -15.85 -16.46 7.27
C ARG A 240 -16.73 -17.62 6.80
N LYS A 241 -16.54 -18.82 7.34
CA LYS A 241 -17.56 -19.87 7.27
C LYS A 241 -18.78 -19.30 7.98
N SER A 242 -19.64 -18.64 7.22
CA SER A 242 -21.02 -18.45 7.59
C SER A 242 -21.59 -19.84 7.88
N ASP A 243 -22.27 -19.93 9.02
CA ASP A 243 -23.03 -21.07 9.52
C ASP A 243 -22.27 -22.04 10.45
N GLY A 244 -22.34 -21.70 11.75
CA GLY A 244 -22.84 -22.66 12.74
C GLY A 244 -21.92 -23.77 13.26
N GLN A 245 -20.65 -23.84 12.88
CA GLN A 245 -19.69 -24.78 13.49
C GLN A 245 -18.52 -24.05 14.19
N ALA A 246 -18.82 -23.34 15.27
CA ALA A 246 -17.83 -22.86 16.22
C ALA A 246 -17.47 -23.99 17.22
N SER A 247 -16.59 -24.89 16.81
CA SER A 247 -16.05 -26.00 17.61
C SER A 247 -14.64 -25.62 18.06
N MET A 248 -14.42 -25.36 19.35
CA MET A 248 -13.16 -25.13 20.10
C MET A 248 -12.01 -24.31 19.45
N ALA A 249 -11.59 -24.58 18.21
CA ALA A 249 -10.65 -23.80 17.41
C ALA A 249 -11.04 -22.32 17.31
N SER A 250 -12.34 -22.01 17.28
CA SER A 250 -12.82 -20.61 17.27
C SER A 250 -12.48 -19.85 18.56
N ASN A 251 -12.42 -20.53 19.72
CA ASN A 251 -12.13 -19.89 21.00
C ASN A 251 -10.62 -19.69 21.19
N GLU A 252 -9.79 -20.65 20.75
CA GLU A 252 -8.33 -20.51 20.77
C GLU A 252 -7.86 -19.41 19.82
N ILE A 253 -8.42 -19.35 18.62
CA ILE A 253 -8.16 -18.27 17.66
C ILE A 253 -8.60 -16.92 18.24
N HIS A 254 -9.80 -16.84 18.84
CA HIS A 254 -10.28 -15.61 19.49
C HIS A 254 -9.35 -15.16 20.62
N ALA A 255 -8.93 -16.07 21.50
CA ALA A 255 -8.00 -15.77 22.59
C ALA A 255 -6.63 -15.30 22.07
N ALA A 256 -6.11 -15.92 21.00
CA ALA A 256 -4.86 -15.50 20.37
C ALA A 256 -4.96 -14.12 19.70
N ILE A 257 -6.11 -13.78 19.10
CA ILE A 257 -6.38 -12.43 18.57
C ILE A 257 -6.53 -11.44 19.73
N GLN A 258 -7.18 -11.83 20.83
CA GLN A 258 -7.36 -10.99 22.00
C GLN A 258 -6.02 -10.56 22.60
N ASP A 259 -5.08 -11.50 22.77
CA ASP A 259 -3.71 -11.22 23.23
C ASP A 259 -2.97 -10.24 22.31
N ASP A 260 -3.07 -10.44 20.99
CA ASP A 260 -2.51 -9.53 19.99
C ASP A 260 -3.09 -8.11 20.09
N VAL A 261 -4.41 -8.00 20.27
CA VAL A 261 -5.09 -6.71 20.47
C VAL A 261 -4.68 -6.07 21.79
N GLU A 262 -4.58 -6.82 22.89
CA GLU A 262 -4.09 -6.32 24.18
C GLU A 262 -2.67 -5.75 24.07
N LYS A 263 -1.78 -6.42 23.32
CA LYS A 263 -0.43 -5.94 23.01
C LYS A 263 -0.46 -4.65 22.19
N LEU A 264 -1.31 -4.55 21.17
CA LEU A 264 -1.48 -3.33 20.37
C LEU A 264 -1.98 -2.15 21.22
N VAL A 265 -2.92 -2.39 22.13
CA VAL A 265 -3.43 -1.35 23.04
C VAL A 265 -2.37 -0.88 24.03
N LYS A 266 -1.58 -1.81 24.58
CA LYS A 266 -0.45 -1.47 25.43
C LYS A 266 0.60 -0.65 24.67
N MET A 267 0.88 -1.00 23.41
CA MET A 267 1.76 -0.24 22.53
C MET A 267 1.22 1.18 22.30
N LEU A 268 -0.08 1.32 22.02
CA LEU A 268 -0.72 2.62 21.82
C LEU A 268 -0.56 3.50 23.06
N LYS A 269 -0.90 3.00 24.26
CA LYS A 269 -0.72 3.73 25.52
C LYS A 269 0.70 4.22 25.71
N LYS A 270 1.68 3.32 25.54
CA LYS A 270 3.10 3.68 25.66
C LYS A 270 3.51 4.80 24.70
N ILE A 271 3.01 4.78 23.46
CA ILE A 271 3.27 5.84 22.48
C ILE A 271 2.68 7.19 22.95
N LEU A 272 1.52 7.18 23.59
CA LEU A 272 0.82 8.38 24.06
C LEU A 272 1.43 8.93 25.36
N ASP A 273 1.85 8.06 26.27
CA ASP A 273 2.35 8.39 27.61
C ASP A 273 3.81 8.83 27.64
N GLU A 274 4.58 8.67 26.56
CA GLU A 274 6.02 9.00 26.50
C GLU A 274 6.31 10.35 25.79
N PRO A 275 6.19 11.52 26.48
CA PRO A 275 6.35 12.85 25.87
C PRO A 275 7.77 13.16 25.38
N LYS A 276 8.79 12.41 25.84
CA LYS A 276 10.19 12.56 25.40
C LYS A 276 10.42 12.02 23.99
N LEU A 277 9.44 11.34 23.39
CA LEU A 277 9.57 10.67 22.10
C LEU A 277 8.76 11.40 21.04
N LYS A 278 9.07 12.70 20.87
CA LYS A 278 8.39 13.64 19.97
C LYS A 278 8.18 13.18 18.53
N LYS A 279 8.75 12.07 18.07
CA LYS A 279 8.48 11.50 16.74
C LYS A 279 7.70 10.17 16.78
N LYS A 280 7.64 9.45 17.91
CA LYS A 280 6.93 8.15 18.03
C LYS A 280 5.42 8.29 18.03
N HIS A 281 4.87 9.46 18.34
CA HIS A 281 3.44 9.74 18.15
C HIS A 281 2.97 9.52 16.70
N LEU A 282 3.90 9.53 15.73
CA LEU A 282 3.63 9.15 14.34
C LEU A 282 3.29 7.66 14.17
N LEU A 283 3.58 6.80 15.15
CA LEU A 283 3.18 5.38 15.12
C LEU A 283 1.74 5.16 15.55
N ALA A 284 1.18 6.06 16.35
CA ALA A 284 -0.15 5.88 16.92
C ALA A 284 -1.23 5.67 15.84
N PRO A 285 -1.22 6.41 14.70
CA PRO A 285 -2.13 6.12 13.60
C PRO A 285 -1.95 4.72 12.98
N CYS A 286 -0.71 4.21 12.83
CA CYS A 286 -0.48 2.85 12.32
C CYS A 286 -1.10 1.80 13.25
N VAL A 287 -0.86 1.94 14.55
CA VAL A 287 -1.43 1.05 15.56
C VAL A 287 -2.96 1.11 15.52
N CYS A 288 -3.54 2.31 15.42
CA CYS A 288 -5.00 2.48 15.32
C CYS A 288 -5.59 1.88 14.03
N GLU A 289 -4.87 1.92 12.89
CA GLU A 289 -5.34 1.32 11.64
C GLU A 289 -5.32 -0.21 11.69
N VAL A 290 -4.23 -0.81 12.17
CA VAL A 290 -4.13 -2.26 12.41
C VAL A 290 -5.24 -2.70 13.36
N LEU A 291 -5.42 -1.93 14.42
CA LEU A 291 -6.48 -2.13 15.36
C LEU A 291 -7.85 -2.13 14.63
N ASP A 292 -8.26 -1.02 14.02
CA ASP A 292 -9.57 -0.91 13.36
C ASP A 292 -9.82 -2.03 12.35
N PHE A 293 -8.77 -2.47 11.64
CA PHE A 293 -8.84 -3.56 10.69
C PHE A 293 -9.21 -4.88 11.37
N ILE A 294 -8.51 -5.26 12.45
CA ILE A 294 -8.79 -6.51 13.20
C ILE A 294 -10.24 -6.50 13.68
N SER A 295 -10.69 -5.39 14.29
CA SER A 295 -12.04 -5.28 14.84
C SER A 295 -13.15 -5.33 13.80
N LYS A 296 -12.91 -4.97 12.53
CA LYS A 296 -13.94 -4.98 11.48
C LYS A 296 -13.94 -6.24 10.66
N ASN A 297 -12.74 -6.74 10.36
CA ASN A 297 -12.58 -7.77 9.34
C ASN A 297 -12.33 -9.15 9.96
N ILE A 298 -11.72 -9.22 11.15
CA ILE A 298 -11.24 -10.48 11.74
C ILE A 298 -12.12 -10.91 12.92
N SER A 299 -12.20 -10.11 13.99
CA SER A 299 -13.00 -10.41 15.18
C SER A 299 -13.82 -9.19 15.57
N GLU A 300 -15.11 -9.23 15.24
CA GLU A 300 -16.04 -8.13 15.51
C GLU A 300 -16.28 -8.00 17.02
N GLY A 301 -16.19 -6.77 17.54
CA GLY A 301 -16.43 -6.49 18.95
C GLY A 301 -15.23 -6.73 19.89
N ILE A 302 -14.13 -7.32 19.42
CA ILE A 302 -12.92 -7.59 20.23
C ILE A 302 -12.38 -6.33 20.93
N PHE A 303 -12.61 -5.15 20.37
CA PHE A 303 -12.18 -3.88 20.97
C PHE A 303 -12.97 -3.49 22.19
N ASN A 304 -14.27 -3.74 22.15
CA ASN A 304 -15.11 -3.49 23.30
C ASN A 304 -14.68 -4.41 24.45
N GLU A 305 -14.34 -5.67 24.15
CA GLU A 305 -13.85 -6.63 25.13
C GLU A 305 -12.50 -6.21 25.73
N VAL A 306 -11.52 -5.86 24.90
CA VAL A 306 -10.18 -5.49 25.37
C VAL A 306 -10.17 -4.14 26.08
N PHE A 307 -10.90 -3.15 25.58
CA PHE A 307 -10.99 -1.84 26.24
C PHE A 307 -11.76 -1.92 27.56
N ALA A 308 -12.75 -2.81 27.68
CA ALA A 308 -13.49 -3.00 28.93
C ALA A 308 -12.60 -3.43 30.10
N LYS A 309 -11.46 -4.08 29.83
CA LYS A 309 -10.48 -4.49 30.84
C LYS A 309 -9.53 -3.36 31.27
N GLN A 310 -9.58 -2.19 30.63
CA GLN A 310 -8.67 -1.09 30.90
C GLN A 310 -9.23 -0.14 31.98
N GLU A 311 -8.39 0.27 32.93
CA GLU A 311 -8.77 1.21 34.00
C GLU A 311 -9.34 2.54 33.45
N GLU A 312 -8.75 3.07 32.38
CA GLU A 312 -9.22 4.29 31.71
C GLU A 312 -9.90 4.00 30.35
N ARG A 313 -10.80 3.00 30.30
CA ARG A 313 -11.51 2.57 29.08
C ARG A 313 -11.94 3.72 28.18
N ILE A 314 -12.68 4.68 28.74
CA ILE A 314 -13.32 5.77 27.99
C ILE A 314 -12.26 6.70 27.38
N MET A 315 -11.18 6.98 28.12
CA MET A 315 -10.09 7.84 27.65
C MET A 315 -9.41 7.24 26.42
N ILE A 316 -9.03 5.96 26.52
CA ILE A 316 -8.33 5.23 25.45
C ILE A 316 -9.21 5.16 24.19
N GLU A 317 -10.52 4.95 24.36
CA GLU A 317 -11.47 4.94 23.23
C GLU A 317 -11.48 6.28 22.48
N TYR A 318 -11.51 7.40 23.21
CA TYR A 318 -11.47 8.71 22.59
C TYR A 318 -10.11 9.00 21.94
N GLU A 319 -9.00 8.69 22.61
CA GLU A 319 -7.67 8.87 22.04
C GLU A 319 -7.53 8.09 20.73
N TYR A 320 -7.95 6.83 20.71
CA TYR A 320 -8.01 6.00 19.51
C TYR A 320 -8.79 6.70 18.37
N HIS A 321 -10.01 7.18 18.63
CA HIS A 321 -10.81 7.84 17.60
C HIS A 321 -10.25 9.21 17.16
N MET A 322 -9.69 9.98 18.10
CA MET A 322 -9.10 11.29 17.84
C MET A 322 -7.76 11.20 17.10
N ILE A 323 -7.14 10.02 17.06
CA ILE A 323 -5.96 9.72 16.25
C ILE A 323 -6.39 9.16 14.88
N LEU A 324 -7.25 8.15 14.87
CA LEU A 324 -7.63 7.41 13.68
C LEU A 324 -8.38 8.27 12.65
N LEU A 325 -9.45 8.96 13.07
CA LEU A 325 -10.33 9.66 12.13
C LEU A 325 -9.61 10.83 11.44
N PRO A 326 -8.87 11.71 12.14
CA PRO A 326 -8.09 12.75 11.48
C PRO A 326 -7.01 12.21 10.55
N SER A 327 -6.35 11.10 10.91
CA SER A 327 -5.37 10.43 10.06
C SER A 327 -5.99 10.00 8.74
N ARG A 328 -7.12 9.28 8.79
CA ARG A 328 -7.89 8.82 7.63
C ARG A 328 -8.35 9.97 6.73
N ILE A 329 -8.83 11.06 7.32
CA ILE A 329 -9.26 12.27 6.59
C ILE A 329 -8.07 12.83 5.80
N LYS A 330 -6.92 13.04 6.46
CA LYS A 330 -5.71 13.58 5.81
C LYS A 330 -5.25 12.67 4.68
N TYR A 331 -5.15 11.37 4.94
CA TYR A 331 -4.74 10.38 3.95
C TYR A 331 -5.67 10.34 2.74
N THR A 332 -6.98 10.20 2.97
CA THR A 332 -7.99 10.14 1.90
C THR A 332 -7.93 11.39 1.01
N LYS A 333 -7.76 12.58 1.59
CA LYS A 333 -7.64 13.84 0.84
C LYS A 333 -6.35 13.90 0.03
N ALA A 334 -5.23 13.45 0.60
CA ALA A 334 -3.95 13.41 -0.09
C ALA A 334 -4.03 12.49 -1.32
N VAL A 335 -4.49 11.25 -1.12
CA VAL A 335 -4.65 10.29 -2.23
C VAL A 335 -5.62 10.82 -3.29
N ALA A 336 -6.75 11.43 -2.90
CA ALA A 336 -7.70 12.02 -3.84
C ALA A 336 -7.07 13.17 -4.67
N ASN A 337 -6.25 14.01 -4.05
CA ASN A 337 -5.57 15.10 -4.75
C ASN A 337 -4.56 14.56 -5.77
N GLU A 338 -3.81 13.54 -5.40
CA GLU A 338 -2.75 12.96 -6.23
C GLU A 338 -3.34 12.13 -7.37
N PHE A 339 -4.36 11.32 -7.08
CA PHE A 339 -5.13 10.62 -8.11
C PHE A 339 -5.70 11.60 -9.12
N ARG A 340 -6.21 12.76 -8.68
CA ARG A 340 -6.70 13.81 -9.57
C ARG A 340 -5.58 14.41 -10.42
N VAL A 341 -4.40 14.68 -9.87
CA VAL A 341 -3.25 15.19 -10.65
C VAL A 341 -2.85 14.18 -11.72
N PHE A 342 -2.73 12.91 -11.31
CA PHE A 342 -2.43 11.79 -12.18
C PHE A 342 -3.46 11.64 -13.31
N ALA A 343 -4.76 11.53 -12.99
CA ALA A 343 -5.82 11.37 -13.97
C ALA A 343 -5.89 12.54 -14.97
N ASN A 344 -5.60 13.78 -14.54
CA ASN A 344 -5.53 14.93 -15.45
C ASN A 344 -4.34 14.84 -16.42
N LYS A 345 -3.18 14.35 -15.94
CA LYS A 345 -1.98 14.14 -16.76
C LYS A 345 -2.24 13.07 -17.83
N PHE A 346 -2.99 12.02 -17.49
CA PHE A 346 -3.26 10.88 -18.35
C PHE A 346 -4.70 10.81 -18.86
N LYS A 347 -5.33 11.98 -19.08
CA LYS A 347 -6.75 12.11 -19.49
C LYS A 347 -7.15 11.38 -20.79
N LYS A 348 -6.17 10.94 -21.59
CA LYS A 348 -6.39 10.17 -22.82
C LYS A 348 -6.52 8.65 -22.57
N ILE A 349 -6.04 8.20 -21.41
CA ILE A 349 -5.95 6.78 -21.05
C ILE A 349 -7.20 6.34 -20.27
N TYR A 350 -7.80 7.26 -19.50
CA TYR A 350 -8.90 6.93 -18.59
C TYR A 350 -10.24 7.46 -19.08
N ASP A 351 -11.28 6.65 -18.87
CA ASP A 351 -12.66 7.07 -19.07
C ASP A 351 -13.00 8.21 -18.08
N PRO A 352 -13.52 9.36 -18.56
CA PRO A 352 -13.97 10.45 -17.70
C PRO A 352 -15.00 10.03 -16.62
N SER A 353 -15.84 9.04 -16.91
CA SER A 353 -16.85 8.50 -16.00
C SER A 353 -16.23 7.76 -14.82
N ASP A 354 -15.22 6.93 -15.06
CA ASP A 354 -14.45 6.22 -14.04
C ASP A 354 -13.70 7.20 -13.12
N VAL A 355 -13.04 8.19 -13.72
CA VAL A 355 -12.36 9.25 -12.97
C VAL A 355 -13.36 10.04 -12.12
N TYR A 356 -14.55 10.31 -12.64
CA TYR A 356 -15.63 10.97 -11.88
C TYR A 356 -16.12 10.12 -10.72
N ALA A 357 -16.41 8.83 -10.95
CA ALA A 357 -16.88 7.90 -9.93
C ALA A 357 -15.91 7.80 -8.75
N MET A 358 -14.60 7.78 -9.03
CA MET A 358 -13.55 7.68 -8.03
C MET A 358 -13.39 8.96 -7.22
N ASN A 359 -13.36 10.12 -7.88
CA ASN A 359 -13.33 11.41 -7.19
C ASN A 359 -14.58 11.62 -6.33
N SER A 360 -15.75 11.18 -6.81
CA SER A 360 -17.00 11.17 -6.06
C SER A 360 -16.90 10.25 -4.84
N GLY A 361 -16.33 9.05 -4.99
CA GLY A 361 -16.05 8.11 -3.91
C GLY A 361 -15.19 8.72 -2.81
N TYR A 362 -14.05 9.31 -3.15
CA TYR A 362 -13.18 10.01 -2.20
C TYR A 362 -13.92 11.16 -1.49
N HIS A 363 -14.72 11.94 -2.23
CA HIS A 363 -15.50 13.03 -1.66
C HIS A 363 -16.50 12.53 -0.60
N LYS A 364 -17.27 11.49 -0.92
CA LYS A 364 -18.20 10.84 0.01
C LYS A 364 -17.48 10.30 1.24
N GLN A 365 -16.32 9.68 1.05
CA GLN A 365 -15.54 9.12 2.15
C GLN A 365 -15.02 10.21 3.11
N VAL A 366 -14.50 11.33 2.59
CA VAL A 366 -14.06 12.46 3.43
C VAL A 366 -15.22 13.06 4.21
N VAL A 367 -16.40 13.21 3.60
CA VAL A 367 -17.62 13.68 4.28
C VAL A 367 -18.00 12.72 5.42
N LYS A 368 -18.07 11.41 5.13
CA LYS A 368 -18.39 10.38 6.13
C LYS A 368 -17.43 10.40 7.31
N LEU A 369 -16.12 10.41 7.04
CA LEU A 369 -15.08 10.45 8.07
C LEU A 369 -15.15 11.72 8.91
N ASN A 370 -15.40 12.87 8.28
CA ASN A 370 -15.53 14.14 9.01
C ASN A 370 -16.78 14.17 9.89
N SER A 371 -17.92 13.65 9.42
CA SER A 371 -19.13 13.53 10.25
C SER A 371 -18.86 12.66 11.48
N ALA A 372 -18.23 11.49 11.30
CA ALA A 372 -17.87 10.61 12.42
C ALA A 372 -16.89 11.28 13.40
N PHE A 373 -15.93 12.06 12.89
CA PHE A 373 -15.00 12.83 13.73
C PHE A 373 -15.73 13.89 14.56
N VAL A 374 -16.60 14.68 13.92
CA VAL A 374 -17.39 15.71 14.61
C VAL A 374 -18.27 15.07 15.66
N GLU A 375 -18.98 13.99 15.34
CA GLU A 375 -19.83 13.28 16.29
C GLU A 375 -19.05 12.82 17.54
N LYS A 376 -17.93 12.11 17.35
CA LYS A 376 -17.10 11.65 18.47
C LYS A 376 -16.49 12.81 19.26
N TYR A 377 -16.09 13.89 18.58
CA TYR A 377 -15.57 15.09 19.23
C TYR A 377 -16.64 15.80 20.08
N GLU A 378 -17.84 16.04 19.53
CA GLU A 378 -18.92 16.69 20.25
C GLU A 378 -19.39 15.84 21.43
N HIS A 379 -19.44 14.51 21.25
CA HIS A 379 -19.76 13.59 22.34
C HIS A 379 -18.72 13.70 23.48
N LEU A 380 -17.42 13.70 23.18
CA LEU A 380 -16.37 13.93 24.17
C LEU A 380 -16.50 15.30 24.86
N PHE A 381 -16.70 16.36 24.09
CA PHE A 381 -16.78 17.73 24.60
C PHE A 381 -17.96 17.93 25.57
N HIS A 382 -19.13 17.37 25.24
CA HIS A 382 -20.35 17.56 26.06
C HIS A 382 -20.47 16.54 27.20
N ASN A 383 -20.12 15.28 26.96
CA ASN A 383 -20.39 14.19 27.92
C ASN A 383 -19.21 13.85 28.82
N HIS A 384 -17.99 14.26 28.44
CA HIS A 384 -16.76 13.99 29.22
C HIS A 384 -15.83 15.21 29.24
N PRO A 385 -16.28 16.36 29.79
CA PRO A 385 -15.49 17.60 29.81
C PRO A 385 -14.18 17.46 30.60
N ASP A 386 -14.14 16.56 31.58
CA ASP A 386 -12.95 16.21 32.36
C ASP A 386 -11.88 15.51 31.50
N LEU A 387 -12.27 14.58 30.63
CA LEU A 387 -11.38 13.91 29.69
C LEU A 387 -10.96 14.85 28.55
N TYR A 388 -11.89 15.68 28.08
CA TYR A 388 -11.63 16.69 27.05
C TYR A 388 -10.46 17.61 27.45
N GLY A 389 -10.40 18.03 28.72
CA GLY A 389 -9.30 18.85 29.24
C GLY A 389 -7.94 18.14 29.30
N ARG A 390 -7.94 16.80 29.34
CA ARG A 390 -6.72 15.97 29.42
C ARG A 390 -6.11 15.68 28.05
N ILE A 391 -6.91 15.60 26.99
CA ILE A 391 -6.40 15.36 25.62
C ILE A 391 -5.77 16.65 25.06
N VAL A 392 -4.44 16.71 25.14
CA VAL A 392 -3.66 17.90 24.77
C VAL A 392 -3.84 18.28 23.30
N GLY A 393 -4.14 19.56 23.05
CA GLY A 393 -4.19 20.11 21.68
C GLY A 393 -5.45 19.77 20.88
N LEU A 394 -6.43 19.11 21.51
CA LEU A 394 -7.68 18.68 20.88
C LEU A 394 -8.52 19.83 20.27
N PRO A 395 -8.68 21.01 20.90
CA PRO A 395 -9.38 22.14 20.26
C PRO A 395 -8.69 22.62 18.99
N ARG A 396 -7.34 22.62 19.00
CA ARG A 396 -6.52 23.00 17.84
C ARG A 396 -6.66 21.97 16.71
N LEU A 397 -6.66 20.68 17.05
CA LEU A 397 -6.89 19.59 16.11
C LEU A 397 -8.26 19.72 15.43
N ARG A 398 -9.33 19.97 16.21
CA ARG A 398 -10.69 20.16 15.68
C ARG A 398 -10.76 21.33 14.70
N ASN A 399 -10.25 22.50 15.09
CA ASN A 399 -10.28 23.68 14.21
C ASN A 399 -9.48 23.45 12.93
N MET A 400 -8.30 22.84 13.03
CA MET A 400 -7.47 22.49 11.88
C MET A 400 -8.23 21.54 10.93
N ILE A 401 -8.77 20.43 11.44
CA ILE A 401 -9.50 19.46 10.61
C ILE A 401 -10.76 20.10 10.01
N ARG A 402 -11.55 20.83 10.81
CA ARG A 402 -12.75 21.52 10.35
C ARG A 402 -12.45 22.46 9.18
N ASP A 403 -11.49 23.36 9.35
CA ASP A 403 -11.20 24.39 8.36
C ASP A 403 -10.61 23.77 7.07
N GLU A 404 -9.75 22.75 7.23
CA GLU A 404 -9.14 22.05 6.11
C GLU A 404 -10.13 21.18 5.33
N VAL A 405 -11.09 20.55 6.01
CA VAL A 405 -12.15 19.72 5.39
C VAL A 405 -13.19 20.60 4.71
N HIS A 406 -13.69 21.65 5.36
CA HIS A 406 -14.69 22.56 4.76
C HIS A 406 -14.17 23.17 3.46
N ARG A 407 -12.91 23.65 3.48
CA ARG A 407 -12.26 24.19 2.28
C ARG A 407 -12.18 23.13 1.18
N TRP A 408 -11.77 21.91 1.51
CA TRP A 408 -11.62 20.83 0.55
C TRP A 408 -12.96 20.38 -0.04
N ILE A 409 -14.00 20.23 0.78
CA ILE A 409 -15.36 19.87 0.34
C ILE A 409 -15.89 20.95 -0.60
N GLY A 410 -15.85 22.22 -0.20
CA GLY A 410 -16.37 23.33 -1.00
C GLY A 410 -15.71 23.43 -2.39
N LEU A 411 -14.40 23.19 -2.48
CA LEU A 411 -13.67 23.17 -3.75
C LEU A 411 -14.06 21.94 -4.61
N ASN A 412 -14.13 20.75 -4.01
CA ASN A 412 -14.39 19.52 -4.77
C ASN A 412 -15.84 19.38 -5.20
N SER A 413 -16.83 19.81 -4.41
CA SER A 413 -18.24 19.81 -4.82
C SER A 413 -18.46 20.68 -6.06
N LYS A 414 -17.83 21.87 -6.12
CA LYS A 414 -17.88 22.74 -7.31
C LYS A 414 -17.29 22.06 -8.56
N ARG A 415 -16.20 21.31 -8.39
CA ARG A 415 -15.52 20.59 -9.48
C ARG A 415 -16.34 19.39 -9.97
N LEU A 416 -16.88 18.57 -9.07
CA LEU A 416 -17.70 17.41 -9.41
C LEU A 416 -18.94 17.82 -10.22
N ARG A 417 -19.62 18.92 -9.83
CA ARG A 417 -20.75 19.45 -10.62
C ARG A 417 -20.35 19.81 -12.06
N LYS A 418 -19.17 20.42 -12.24
CA LYS A 418 -18.65 20.75 -13.58
C LYS A 418 -18.29 19.50 -14.40
N ALA A 419 -17.69 18.49 -13.76
CA ALA A 419 -17.32 17.24 -14.41
C ALA A 419 -18.57 16.46 -14.86
N LYS A 420 -19.56 16.32 -13.97
CA LYS A 420 -20.84 15.67 -14.30
C LYS A 420 -21.52 16.29 -15.50
N LYS A 421 -21.67 17.64 -15.51
CA LYS A 421 -22.25 18.36 -16.65
C LYS A 421 -21.54 18.08 -17.98
N LYS A 422 -20.21 17.87 -17.98
CA LYS A 422 -19.46 17.55 -19.20
C LYS A 422 -19.65 16.12 -19.69
N ILE A 423 -19.91 15.19 -18.77
CA ILE A 423 -20.20 13.80 -19.10
C ILE A 423 -21.62 13.73 -19.70
N ASP A 424 -22.60 14.32 -19.01
CA ASP A 424 -24.00 14.37 -19.46
C ASP A 424 -24.15 15.00 -20.87
N LEU A 425 -23.29 15.97 -21.23
CA LEU A 425 -23.27 16.63 -22.56
C LEU A 425 -22.57 15.82 -23.66
N LYS A 426 -21.83 14.75 -23.34
CA LYS A 426 -21.19 13.87 -24.33
C LYS A 426 -22.09 12.68 -24.71
N ASP A 427 -23.04 12.35 -23.84
CA ASP A 427 -23.98 11.24 -24.02
C ASP A 427 -25.30 11.71 -24.68
N THR A 428 -25.39 12.98 -25.09
CA THR A 428 -26.47 13.60 -25.87
C THR A 428 -25.94 14.02 -27.23
#